data_AF-A0A8S1HJ75-F1
#
_entry.id   AF-A0A8S1HJ75-F1
#
_cell.length_a   1.000
_cell.length_b   1.000
_cell.length_c   1.000
_cell.angle_alpha   90.00
_cell.angle_beta   90.00
_cell.angle_gamma   90.00
#
_symmetry.space_group_name_H-M   'P 1'
#
loop_
_entity.id
_entity.type
_entity.pdbx_description
1 polymer ?
#
loop_
_entity_poly.entity_id
_entity_poly.type
_entity_poly.pdbx_seq_one_letter_code
_entity_poly.pdbx_strand_id
1 'polypeptide(L)'
;MDVTKAVFTTLHTILAFGGCFFNLLLIYVALFHSPSKIKTYSTLILNFAVTDLLTCLVDYFVQLRMIPTGWSVIYIGNGACQYFGHAVLCSTLQAPREKMEKILRQGFPQYDIQNAVITGIESVWNFTVLLIIMIGMFPVGIIYGIILILRKKIINKLNFDYVSSRSETRSMQQQFLKALTYQACIPMFNMIVVTSYAIGQLEIYNHPALEYTTAAAMVFIPVLTPLASIYFVHAYREKVMCMLGLKSPQVNPSQSSVAIVSSSSSCRDNEH
;
A
#
# COMPACT_ATOMS: atom_id res chain seq x y z
N MET A 1 19.87 -21.72 4.28
CA MET A 1 18.92 -20.60 4.07
C MET A 1 18.42 -20.17 5.43
N ASP A 2 18.69 -18.93 5.82
CA ASP A 2 18.26 -18.41 7.13
C ASP A 2 16.73 -18.43 7.25
N VAL A 3 16.22 -18.91 8.38
CA VAL A 3 14.77 -18.99 8.65
C VAL A 3 14.11 -17.62 8.46
N THR A 4 14.75 -16.55 8.93
CA THR A 4 14.30 -15.17 8.76
C THR A 4 14.11 -14.82 7.28
N LYS A 5 15.10 -15.12 6.43
CA LYS A 5 15.00 -14.86 4.99
C LYS A 5 13.82 -15.62 4.37
N ALA A 6 13.67 -16.90 4.70
CA ALA A 6 12.58 -17.72 4.19
C ALA A 6 11.20 -17.16 4.56
N VAL A 7 11.02 -16.74 5.83
CA VAL A 7 9.77 -16.14 6.33
C VAL A 7 9.45 -14.86 5.57
N PHE A 8 10.41 -13.93 5.47
CA PHE A 8 10.17 -12.65 4.79
C PHE A 8 9.98 -12.80 3.28
N THR A 9 10.75 -13.66 2.60
CA THR A 9 10.53 -13.97 1.18
C THR A 9 9.14 -14.55 0.94
N THR A 10 8.69 -15.46 1.81
CA THR A 10 7.33 -16.02 1.71
C THR A 10 6.27 -14.94 1.93
N LEU A 11 6.46 -14.08 2.93
CA LEU A 11 5.56 -12.97 3.22
C LEU A 11 5.45 -12.00 2.05
N HIS A 12 6.57 -11.52 1.50
CA HIS A 12 6.61 -10.65 0.33
C HIS A 12 5.88 -11.29 -0.86
N THR A 13 6.14 -12.58 -1.10
CA THR A 13 5.49 -13.31 -2.19
C THR A 13 3.97 -13.33 -2.02
N ILE A 14 3.48 -13.77 -0.85
CA ILE A 14 2.03 -13.85 -0.58
C ILE A 14 1.38 -12.47 -0.70
N LEU A 15 1.98 -11.44 -0.10
CA LEU A 15 1.45 -10.07 -0.13
C LEU A 15 1.47 -9.48 -1.54
N ALA A 16 2.54 -9.66 -2.31
CA ALA A 16 2.66 -9.14 -3.66
C ALA A 16 1.64 -9.78 -4.61
N PHE A 17 1.46 -11.11 -4.56
CA PHE A 17 0.45 -11.80 -5.36
C PHE A 17 -0.97 -11.38 -4.96
N GLY A 18 -1.24 -11.30 -3.64
CA GLY A 18 -2.52 -10.81 -3.13
C GLY A 18 -2.81 -9.36 -3.56
N GLY A 19 -1.80 -8.49 -3.47
CA GLY A 19 -1.88 -7.09 -3.91
C GLY A 19 -2.12 -6.98 -5.41
N CYS A 20 -1.42 -7.76 -6.23
CA CYS A 20 -1.65 -7.80 -7.67
C CYS A 20 -3.09 -8.23 -7.99
N PHE A 21 -3.58 -9.27 -7.32
CA PHE A 21 -4.96 -9.74 -7.49
C PHE A 21 -6.00 -8.68 -7.14
N PHE A 22 -5.91 -8.07 -5.95
CA PHE A 22 -6.88 -7.06 -5.52
C PHE A 22 -6.82 -5.78 -6.36
N ASN A 23 -5.63 -5.35 -6.78
CA ASN A 23 -5.50 -4.19 -7.66
C ASN A 23 -6.03 -4.47 -9.07
N LEU A 24 -5.79 -5.66 -9.64
CA LEU A 24 -6.39 -6.06 -10.92
C LEU A 24 -7.93 -6.11 -10.85
N LEU A 25 -8.47 -6.67 -9.76
CA LEU A 25 -9.91 -6.69 -9.52
C LEU A 25 -10.46 -5.26 -9.42
N LEU A 26 -9.78 -4.38 -8.69
CA LEU A 26 -10.20 -2.99 -8.57
C LEU A 26 -10.12 -2.24 -9.91
N ILE A 27 -9.08 -2.46 -10.72
CA ILE A 27 -8.95 -1.90 -12.06
C ILE A 27 -10.13 -2.34 -12.93
N TYR A 28 -10.45 -3.64 -12.94
CA TYR A 28 -11.58 -4.18 -13.70
C TYR A 28 -12.89 -3.48 -13.30
N VAL A 29 -13.20 -3.44 -12.00
CA VAL A 29 -14.45 -2.85 -11.52
C VAL A 29 -14.49 -1.33 -11.76
N ALA A 30 -13.37 -0.62 -11.60
CA ALA A 30 -13.29 0.83 -11.84
C ALA A 30 -13.43 1.20 -13.32
N LEU A 31 -13.04 0.32 -14.25
CA LEU A 31 -13.19 0.54 -15.68
C LEU A 31 -14.62 0.26 -16.17
N PHE A 32 -15.22 -0.84 -15.69
CA PHE A 32 -16.46 -1.37 -16.29
C PHE A 32 -17.73 -1.10 -15.46
N HIS A 33 -17.62 -0.75 -14.18
CA HIS A 33 -18.78 -0.65 -13.26
C HIS A 33 -18.87 0.69 -12.53
N SER A 34 -18.14 1.71 -12.98
CA SER A 34 -18.19 3.04 -12.38
C SER A 34 -19.37 3.89 -12.88
N PRO A 35 -20.33 4.26 -12.01
CA PRO A 35 -21.45 5.11 -12.40
C PRO A 35 -20.99 6.51 -12.84
N SER A 36 -21.69 7.12 -13.80
CA SER A 36 -21.35 8.45 -14.34
C SER A 36 -21.20 9.56 -13.29
N LYS A 37 -21.91 9.44 -12.15
CA LYS A 37 -21.84 10.40 -11.03
C LYS A 37 -20.52 10.38 -10.25
N ILE A 38 -19.68 9.35 -10.41
CA ILE A 38 -18.39 9.22 -9.71
C ILE A 38 -17.20 9.07 -10.68
N LYS A 39 -17.40 9.34 -11.97
CA LYS A 39 -16.41 9.04 -13.02
C LYS A 39 -15.06 9.74 -12.79
N THR A 40 -15.06 11.00 -12.35
CA THR A 40 -13.83 11.73 -11.99
C THR A 40 -13.09 11.08 -10.81
N TYR A 41 -13.82 10.58 -9.83
CA TYR A 41 -13.25 9.87 -8.67
C TYR A 41 -12.75 8.47 -9.06
N SER A 42 -13.42 7.81 -10.00
CA SER A 42 -12.99 6.52 -10.55
C SER A 42 -11.64 6.62 -11.25
N THR A 43 -11.37 7.70 -11.99
CA THR A 43 -10.05 7.93 -12.61
C THR A 43 -8.94 8.01 -11.56
N LEU A 44 -9.21 8.64 -10.41
CA LEU A 44 -8.25 8.70 -9.30
C LEU A 44 -8.02 7.32 -8.68
N ILE A 45 -9.09 6.56 -8.43
CA ILE A 45 -8.99 5.17 -7.93
C ILE A 45 -8.21 4.29 -8.90
N LEU A 46 -8.49 4.41 -10.20
CA LEU A 46 -7.80 3.65 -11.24
C LEU A 46 -6.29 3.94 -11.23
N ASN A 47 -5.92 5.21 -11.11
CA ASN A 47 -4.51 5.61 -11.03
C ASN A 47 -3.81 5.00 -9.80
N PHE A 48 -4.46 5.04 -8.63
CA PHE A 48 -3.95 4.38 -7.43
C PHE A 48 -3.81 2.88 -7.62
N ALA A 49 -4.83 2.20 -8.17
CA ALA A 49 -4.80 0.77 -8.37
C ALA A 49 -3.70 0.33 -9.37
N VAL A 50 -3.46 1.11 -10.43
CA VAL A 50 -2.35 0.85 -11.37
C VAL A 50 -0.99 1.06 -10.70
N THR A 51 -0.85 2.14 -9.93
CA THR A 51 0.40 2.42 -9.19
C THR A 51 0.70 1.33 -8.16
N ASP A 52 -0.31 0.89 -7.42
CA ASP A 52 -0.20 -0.16 -6.40
C ASP A 52 0.08 -1.52 -7.05
N LEU A 53 -0.52 -1.83 -8.20
CA LEU A 53 -0.21 -3.02 -8.99
C LEU A 53 1.27 -3.05 -9.40
N LEU A 54 1.76 -1.95 -9.97
CA LEU A 54 3.17 -1.83 -10.37
C LEU A 54 4.10 -1.97 -9.16
N THR A 55 3.71 -1.39 -8.02
CA THR A 55 4.47 -1.49 -6.76
C THR A 55 4.56 -2.94 -6.28
N CYS A 56 3.46 -3.71 -6.31
CA CYS A 56 3.49 -5.13 -5.96
C CYS A 56 4.35 -5.97 -6.92
N LEU A 57 4.33 -5.66 -8.22
CA LEU A 57 5.18 -6.35 -9.22
C LEU A 57 6.67 -6.07 -8.97
N VAL A 58 7.01 -4.79 -8.73
CA VAL A 58 8.38 -4.39 -8.40
C VAL A 58 8.83 -5.02 -7.09
N ASP A 59 7.98 -5.06 -6.07
CA ASP A 59 8.29 -5.70 -4.79
C ASP A 59 8.57 -7.19 -4.95
N TYR A 60 7.71 -7.92 -5.66
CA TYR A 60 7.95 -9.34 -5.97
C TYR A 60 9.26 -9.55 -6.74
N PHE A 61 9.54 -8.67 -7.70
CA PHE A 61 10.75 -8.75 -8.51
C PHE A 61 12.01 -8.47 -7.70
N VAL A 62 11.99 -7.50 -6.80
CA VAL A 62 13.17 -7.03 -6.06
C VAL A 62 13.36 -7.76 -4.73
N GLN A 63 12.30 -7.93 -3.94
CA GLN A 63 12.31 -8.35 -2.53
C GLN A 63 13.46 -7.72 -1.74
N LEU A 64 13.35 -6.41 -1.54
CA LEU A 64 14.42 -5.57 -1.02
C LEU A 64 14.72 -5.90 0.45
N ARG A 65 16.00 -6.08 0.78
CA ARG A 65 16.52 -6.05 2.15
C ARG A 65 17.39 -4.82 2.31
N MET A 66 17.16 -4.04 3.37
CA MET A 66 17.90 -2.81 3.64
C MET A 66 18.80 -2.98 4.87
N ILE A 67 20.11 -2.82 4.68
CA ILE A 67 21.13 -2.97 5.73
C ILE A 67 21.77 -1.58 5.95
N PRO A 68 21.31 -0.82 6.95
CA PRO A 68 21.99 0.40 7.35
C PRO A 68 23.34 0.07 8.01
N THR A 69 24.39 0.85 7.69
CA THR A 69 25.74 0.65 8.24
C THR A 69 26.48 1.98 8.30
N GLY A 70 26.61 2.57 9.50
CA GLY A 70 27.17 3.90 9.70
C GLY A 70 26.42 4.95 8.89
N TRP A 71 27.10 5.54 7.90
CA TRP A 71 26.51 6.52 6.99
C TRP A 71 26.01 5.91 5.68
N SER A 72 26.31 4.65 5.41
CA SER A 72 25.91 3.96 4.19
C SER A 72 24.63 3.16 4.40
N VAL A 73 23.91 2.91 3.31
CA VAL A 73 22.74 2.01 3.29
C VAL A 73 22.93 1.03 2.15
N ILE A 74 22.93 -0.25 2.47
CA ILE A 74 23.14 -1.33 1.52
C ILE A 74 21.81 -1.98 1.21
N TYR A 75 21.55 -2.19 -0.06
CA TYR A 75 20.35 -2.82 -0.58
C TYR A 75 20.69 -4.16 -1.20
N ILE A 76 20.00 -5.20 -0.75
CA ILE A 76 20.13 -6.55 -1.30
C ILE A 76 18.80 -6.99 -1.89
N GLY A 77 18.79 -7.27 -3.20
CA GLY A 77 17.64 -7.85 -3.89
C GLY A 77 17.59 -9.37 -3.72
N ASN A 78 16.52 -9.88 -3.12
CA ASN A 78 16.30 -11.32 -2.91
C ASN A 78 15.30 -11.95 -3.89
N GLY A 79 14.66 -11.15 -4.74
CA GLY A 79 13.60 -11.60 -5.63
C GLY A 79 14.11 -12.13 -6.98
N ALA A 80 13.21 -12.13 -7.96
CA ALA A 80 13.51 -12.56 -9.33
C ALA A 80 14.63 -11.73 -10.00
N CYS A 81 14.94 -10.53 -9.50
CA CYS A 81 16.04 -9.70 -9.99
C CYS A 81 17.41 -10.40 -9.97
N GLN A 82 17.59 -11.44 -9.14
CA GLN A 82 18.81 -12.25 -9.10
C GLN A 82 19.13 -12.94 -10.43
N TYR A 83 18.12 -13.24 -11.23
CA TYR A 83 18.31 -13.90 -12.54
C TYR A 83 18.65 -12.93 -13.67
N PHE A 84 18.42 -11.62 -13.48
CA PHE A 84 18.61 -10.60 -14.51
C PHE A 84 19.88 -9.74 -14.31
N GLY A 85 20.66 -10.03 -13.27
CA GLY A 85 21.92 -9.36 -12.97
C GLY A 85 21.77 -7.96 -12.37
N HIS A 86 22.91 -7.32 -12.12
CA HIS A 86 23.00 -6.09 -11.32
C HIS A 86 22.48 -4.82 -12.01
N ALA A 87 22.39 -4.84 -13.34
CA ALA A 87 21.97 -3.67 -14.12
C ALA A 87 20.52 -3.27 -13.84
N VAL A 88 19.67 -4.20 -13.39
CA VAL A 88 18.22 -3.94 -13.21
C VAL A 88 17.92 -3.12 -11.96
N LEU A 89 18.73 -3.24 -10.89
CA LEU A 89 18.56 -2.40 -9.70
C LEU A 89 19.30 -1.06 -9.78
N CYS A 90 20.24 -0.93 -10.73
CA CYS A 90 21.19 0.18 -10.78
C CYS A 90 20.51 1.48 -11.22
N SER A 91 20.27 2.38 -10.27
CA SER A 91 19.87 3.76 -10.56
C SER A 91 21.07 4.70 -10.41
N THR A 92 21.00 5.88 -11.04
CA THR A 92 22.10 6.85 -11.11
C THR A 92 22.60 7.36 -9.74
N LEU A 93 21.86 7.12 -8.66
CA LEU A 93 22.20 7.51 -7.29
C LEU A 93 22.93 6.41 -6.49
N GLN A 94 23.12 5.24 -7.06
CA GLN A 94 23.69 4.10 -6.35
C GLN A 94 25.19 3.93 -6.60
N ALA A 95 25.90 3.52 -5.56
CA ALA A 95 27.33 3.28 -5.61
C ALA A 95 27.70 1.99 -6.35
N PRO A 96 28.92 1.88 -6.90
CA PRO A 96 29.41 0.65 -7.51
C PRO A 96 29.36 -0.52 -6.53
N ARG A 97 28.97 -1.71 -7.04
CA ARG A 97 28.87 -2.96 -6.27
C ARG A 97 30.11 -3.23 -5.43
N GLU A 98 31.30 -3.09 -6.02
CA GLU A 98 32.58 -3.43 -5.36
C GLU A 98 32.76 -2.67 -4.05
N LYS A 99 32.36 -1.40 -4.02
CA LYS A 99 32.46 -0.55 -2.84
C LYS A 99 31.43 -0.94 -1.79
N MET A 100 30.18 -1.21 -2.20
CA MET A 100 29.13 -1.68 -1.29
C MET A 100 29.45 -3.07 -0.72
N GLU A 101 30.00 -3.96 -1.53
CA GLU A 101 30.42 -5.29 -1.11
C GLU A 101 31.57 -5.22 -0.09
N LYS A 102 32.54 -4.32 -0.30
CA LYS A 102 33.62 -4.08 0.66
C LYS A 102 33.10 -3.57 2.00
N ILE A 103 32.19 -2.59 2.00
CA ILE A 103 31.58 -2.05 3.22
C ILE A 103 30.79 -3.16 3.93
N LEU A 104 30.02 -3.97 3.20
CA LEU A 104 29.25 -5.07 3.76
C LEU A 104 30.15 -6.13 4.40
N ARG A 105 31.23 -6.54 3.73
CA ARG A 105 32.19 -7.54 4.24
C ARG A 105 32.91 -7.04 5.50
N GLN A 106 33.18 -5.75 5.57
CA GLN A 106 33.84 -5.13 6.74
C GLN A 106 32.89 -5.01 7.93
N GLY A 107 31.63 -4.62 7.72
CA GLY A 107 30.64 -4.46 8.79
C GLY A 107 29.98 -5.76 9.25
N PHE A 108 29.71 -6.69 8.33
CA PHE A 108 28.93 -7.90 8.56
C PHE A 108 29.55 -9.12 7.85
N PRO A 109 30.72 -9.61 8.32
CA PRO A 109 31.44 -10.73 7.69
C PRO A 109 30.63 -12.04 7.66
N GLN A 110 29.62 -12.17 8.53
CA GLN A 110 28.75 -13.33 8.63
C GLN A 110 27.69 -13.45 7.53
N TYR A 111 27.48 -12.41 6.70
CA TYR A 111 26.46 -12.45 5.65
C TYR A 111 26.97 -13.08 4.35
N ASP A 112 26.23 -14.04 3.82
CA ASP A 112 26.51 -14.65 2.51
C ASP A 112 26.07 -13.72 1.37
N ILE A 113 27.02 -13.41 0.49
CA ILE A 113 26.92 -12.37 -0.54
C ILE A 113 27.39 -12.82 -1.92
N GLN A 114 27.82 -14.08 -2.08
CA GLN A 114 28.47 -14.55 -3.33
C GLN A 114 27.61 -14.33 -4.58
N ASN A 115 26.29 -14.47 -4.46
CA ASN A 115 25.33 -14.32 -5.57
C ASN A 115 24.24 -13.26 -5.29
N ALA A 116 24.50 -12.33 -4.37
CA ALA A 116 23.51 -11.32 -4.00
C ALA A 116 23.51 -10.15 -5.00
N VAL A 117 22.32 -9.68 -5.40
CA VAL A 117 22.18 -8.41 -6.14
C VAL A 117 22.33 -7.26 -5.17
N ILE A 118 23.56 -6.74 -5.08
CA ILE A 118 23.93 -5.68 -4.13
C ILE A 118 23.96 -4.33 -4.85
N THR A 119 23.35 -3.35 -4.22
CA THR A 119 23.48 -1.93 -4.54
C THR A 119 23.42 -1.11 -3.25
N GLY A 120 23.60 0.21 -3.29
CA GLY A 120 23.55 1.00 -2.07
C GLY A 120 23.88 2.48 -2.22
N ILE A 121 23.72 3.18 -1.12
CA ILE A 121 24.03 4.60 -0.96
C ILE A 121 25.25 4.70 -0.06
N GLU A 122 26.27 5.44 -0.49
CA GLU A 122 27.51 5.59 0.28
C GLU A 122 27.34 6.46 1.52
N SER A 123 26.54 7.51 1.42
CA SER A 123 26.33 8.46 2.51
C SER A 123 24.91 9.00 2.51
N VAL A 124 24.21 8.81 3.62
CA VAL A 124 22.90 9.42 3.91
C VAL A 124 22.97 10.94 4.03
N TRP A 125 24.18 11.51 4.18
CA TRP A 125 24.43 12.95 4.17
C TRP A 125 24.48 13.56 2.78
N ASN A 126 24.41 12.74 1.72
CA ASN A 126 24.27 13.28 0.37
C ASN A 126 23.00 14.13 0.30
N PHE A 127 23.09 15.36 -0.23
CA PHE A 127 21.98 16.30 -0.26
C PHE A 127 20.70 15.70 -0.87
N THR A 128 20.82 14.95 -1.96
CA THR A 128 19.68 14.29 -2.60
C THR A 128 19.05 13.23 -1.69
N VAL A 129 19.87 12.45 -0.99
CA VAL A 129 19.40 11.40 -0.07
C VAL A 129 18.76 12.02 1.17
N LEU A 130 19.38 13.05 1.74
CA LEU A 130 18.86 13.80 2.87
C LEU A 130 17.51 14.45 2.51
N LEU A 131 17.38 14.99 1.29
CA LEU A 131 16.11 15.54 0.80
C LEU A 131 15.03 14.45 0.67
N ILE A 132 15.36 13.26 0.17
CA ILE A 132 14.43 12.11 0.13
C ILE A 132 14.00 11.71 1.54
N ILE A 133 14.95 11.59 2.47
CA ILE A 133 14.66 11.24 3.87
C ILE A 133 13.80 12.33 4.51
N MET A 134 14.14 13.61 4.34
CA MET A 134 13.35 14.72 4.89
C MET A 134 11.93 14.74 4.33
N ILE A 135 11.75 14.58 3.02
CA ILE A 135 10.42 14.51 2.38
C ILE A 135 9.66 13.25 2.82
N GLY A 136 10.35 12.14 3.07
CA GLY A 136 9.73 10.90 3.57
C GLY A 136 9.35 10.94 5.06
N MET A 137 10.01 11.79 5.85
CA MET A 137 9.87 11.79 7.33
C MET A 137 9.01 12.96 7.83
N PHE A 138 9.26 14.18 7.34
CA PHE A 138 8.71 15.42 7.89
C PHE A 138 7.26 15.70 7.48
N PRO A 139 6.91 15.65 6.17
CA PRO A 139 5.54 15.82 5.71
C PRO A 139 4.66 14.68 6.19
N VAL A 140 5.16 13.44 6.17
CA VAL A 140 4.44 12.23 6.59
C VAL A 140 3.86 12.41 8.00
N GLY A 141 4.69 12.70 9.02
CA GLY A 141 4.18 12.90 10.39
C GLY A 141 3.19 14.07 10.53
N ILE A 142 3.54 15.25 9.98
CA ILE A 142 2.76 16.49 10.16
C ILE A 142 1.46 16.45 9.34
N ILE A 143 1.53 16.04 8.07
CA ILE A 143 0.36 15.87 7.20
C ILE A 143 -0.56 14.79 7.77
N TYR A 144 -0.05 13.68 8.32
CA TYR A 144 -0.91 12.68 8.96
C TYR A 144 -1.59 13.20 10.22
N GLY A 145 -0.89 13.98 11.05
CA GLY A 145 -1.51 14.68 12.18
C GLY A 145 -2.66 15.58 11.73
N ILE A 146 -2.45 16.36 10.68
CA ILE A 146 -3.48 17.23 10.07
C ILE A 146 -4.64 16.39 9.51
N ILE A 147 -4.37 15.30 8.78
CA ILE A 147 -5.40 14.40 8.23
C ILE A 147 -6.27 13.82 9.35
N LEU A 148 -5.68 13.36 10.46
CA LEU A 148 -6.43 12.81 11.59
C LEU A 148 -7.28 13.88 12.29
N ILE A 149 -6.77 15.10 12.45
CA ILE A 149 -7.52 16.24 13.01
C ILE A 149 -8.67 16.65 12.09
N LEU A 150 -8.41 16.78 10.79
CA LEU A 150 -9.44 17.10 9.79
C LEU A 150 -10.52 16.01 9.76
N ARG A 151 -10.14 14.74 9.83
CA ARG A 151 -11.08 13.61 9.93
C ARG A 151 -11.97 13.72 11.18
N LYS A 152 -11.38 14.01 12.35
CA LYS A 152 -12.15 14.21 13.59
C LYS A 152 -13.12 15.38 13.46
N LYS A 153 -12.68 16.49 12.86
CA LYS A 153 -13.54 17.65 12.57
C LYS A 153 -14.68 17.30 11.60
N ILE A 154 -14.40 16.57 10.52
CA ILE A 154 -15.41 16.19 9.53
C ILE A 154 -16.43 15.24 10.14
N ILE A 155 -16.02 14.22 10.90
CA ILE A 155 -16.94 13.28 11.56
C ILE A 155 -17.82 14.03 12.58
N ASN A 156 -17.24 14.94 13.37
CA ASN A 156 -18.00 15.73 14.33
C ASN A 156 -19.01 16.65 13.64
N LYS A 157 -18.62 17.30 12.54
CA LYS A 157 -19.50 18.15 11.73
C LYS A 157 -20.60 17.33 11.05
N LEU A 158 -20.27 16.14 10.56
CA LEU A 158 -21.21 15.20 9.95
C LEU A 158 -22.21 14.62 10.98
N ASN A 159 -21.81 14.40 12.24
CA ASN A 159 -22.71 14.01 13.32
C ASN A 159 -23.58 15.18 13.80
N PHE A 160 -23.05 16.40 13.78
CA PHE A 160 -23.83 17.61 14.10
C PHE A 160 -24.88 17.89 13.04
N ASP A 161 -24.49 17.86 11.76
CA ASP A 161 -25.41 18.11 10.66
C ASP A 161 -26.40 16.92 10.49
N TYR A 162 -26.17 15.74 11.11
CA TYR A 162 -27.05 14.55 11.00
C TYR A 162 -28.45 14.85 11.53
N VAL A 163 -28.51 15.78 12.48
CA VAL A 163 -29.72 16.27 13.11
C VAL A 163 -30.49 17.27 12.20
N SER A 164 -29.93 17.74 11.06
CA SER A 164 -30.47 18.91 10.31
C SER A 164 -30.79 18.76 8.80
N SER A 165 -30.99 17.53 8.25
CA SER A 165 -31.66 17.25 6.93
C SER A 165 -30.81 16.93 5.66
N ARG A 166 -31.52 16.35 4.65
CA ARG A 166 -31.22 15.70 3.34
C ARG A 166 -30.47 14.34 3.32
N SER A 167 -31.21 13.28 2.98
CA SER A 167 -30.87 11.86 3.17
C SER A 167 -30.07 11.18 2.04
N GLU A 168 -30.34 11.46 0.75
CA GLU A 168 -29.77 10.67 -0.36
C GLU A 168 -28.33 11.04 -0.74
N THR A 169 -28.04 12.31 -1.07
CA THR A 169 -26.68 12.76 -1.48
C THR A 169 -25.64 12.56 -0.38
N ARG A 170 -26.09 12.54 0.88
CA ARG A 170 -25.26 12.42 2.08
C ARG A 170 -24.79 11.00 2.35
N SER A 171 -25.58 9.98 2.00
CA SER A 171 -25.19 8.57 2.15
C SER A 171 -23.96 8.25 1.29
N MET A 172 -23.90 8.77 0.05
CA MET A 172 -22.73 8.68 -0.81
C MET A 172 -21.53 9.42 -0.20
N GLN A 173 -21.70 10.66 0.25
CA GLN A 173 -20.62 11.41 0.91
C GLN A 173 -20.09 10.71 2.16
N GLN A 174 -20.95 10.05 2.94
CA GLN A 174 -20.58 9.25 4.11
C GLN A 174 -19.83 7.97 3.77
N GLN A 175 -20.22 7.28 2.70
CA GLN A 175 -19.50 6.10 2.20
C GLN A 175 -18.09 6.47 1.75
N PHE A 176 -17.94 7.59 1.01
CA PHE A 176 -16.63 8.13 0.66
C PHE A 176 -15.81 8.55 1.89
N LEU A 177 -16.44 9.18 2.88
CA LEU A 177 -15.78 9.56 4.13
C LEU A 177 -15.31 8.35 4.96
N LYS A 178 -16.05 7.24 4.94
CA LYS A 178 -15.64 5.97 5.57
C LYS A 178 -14.50 5.28 4.82
N ALA A 179 -14.50 5.30 3.48
CA ALA A 179 -13.40 4.83 2.65
C ALA A 179 -12.10 5.59 2.96
N LEU A 180 -12.18 6.93 2.93
CA LEU A 180 -11.05 7.83 3.18
C LEU A 180 -10.53 7.72 4.62
N THR A 181 -11.42 7.42 5.56
CA THR A 181 -11.10 7.12 6.96
C THR A 181 -10.20 5.90 7.12
N TYR A 182 -10.47 4.82 6.38
CA TYR A 182 -9.65 3.62 6.41
C TYR A 182 -8.34 3.82 5.65
N GLN A 183 -8.38 4.54 4.52
CA GLN A 183 -7.18 4.95 3.80
C GLN A 183 -6.26 5.86 4.63
N ALA A 184 -6.82 6.67 5.55
CA ALA A 184 -6.02 7.46 6.50
C ALA A 184 -5.33 6.63 7.59
N CYS A 185 -5.70 5.35 7.76
CA CYS A 185 -5.05 4.40 8.68
C CYS A 185 -3.92 3.60 8.01
N ILE A 186 -3.96 3.43 6.69
CA ILE A 186 -2.88 2.80 5.90
C ILE A 186 -1.50 3.46 6.13
N PRO A 187 -1.40 4.79 6.29
CA PRO A 187 -0.20 5.48 6.77
C PRO A 187 0.47 4.98 8.04
N MET A 188 -0.21 4.21 8.91
CA MET A 188 0.45 3.63 10.10
C MET A 188 1.56 2.65 9.71
N PHE A 189 1.44 1.98 8.56
CA PHE A 189 2.51 1.12 8.05
C PHE A 189 3.75 1.94 7.66
N ASN A 190 3.58 3.18 7.15
CA ASN A 190 4.72 4.07 6.89
C ASN A 190 5.47 4.46 8.17
N MET A 191 4.77 4.59 9.31
CA MET A 191 5.44 4.85 10.59
C MET A 191 6.32 3.66 11.01
N ILE A 192 5.88 2.43 10.75
CA ILE A 192 6.69 1.23 11.02
C ILE A 192 7.96 1.22 10.15
N VAL A 193 7.83 1.56 8.86
CA VAL A 193 8.97 1.68 7.93
C VAL A 193 9.96 2.73 8.44
N VAL A 194 9.46 3.92 8.76
CA VAL A 194 10.26 5.05 9.25
C VAL A 194 10.99 4.71 10.54
N THR A 195 10.27 4.17 11.53
CA THR A 195 10.85 3.85 12.83
C THR A 195 11.84 2.69 12.74
N SER A 196 11.54 1.65 11.96
CA SER A 196 12.48 0.54 11.74
C SER A 196 13.76 0.99 11.05
N TYR A 197 13.65 1.84 10.02
CA TYR A 197 14.79 2.45 9.36
C TYR A 197 15.62 3.31 10.32
N ALA A 198 14.97 4.18 11.12
CA ALA A 198 15.67 5.03 12.08
C ALA A 198 16.40 4.23 13.15
N ILE A 199 15.81 3.16 13.67
CA ILE A 199 16.45 2.27 14.66
C ILE A 199 17.71 1.62 14.08
N GLY A 200 17.64 1.14 12.82
CA GLY A 200 18.79 0.55 12.15
C GLY A 200 19.85 1.58 11.78
N GLN A 201 19.46 2.75 11.27
CA GLN A 201 20.39 3.81 10.84
C GLN A 201 21.12 4.47 12.01
N LEU A 202 20.48 4.57 13.18
CA LEU A 202 21.11 5.05 14.41
C LEU A 202 21.91 3.96 15.14
N GLU A 203 22.01 2.76 14.55
CA GLU A 203 22.71 1.59 15.10
C GLU A 203 22.23 1.17 16.50
N ILE A 204 20.99 1.52 16.87
CA ILE A 204 20.40 1.17 18.17
C ILE A 204 20.16 -0.34 18.24
N TYR A 205 19.72 -0.94 17.12
CA TYR A 205 19.48 -2.37 17.02
C TYR A 205 19.69 -2.86 15.59
N ASN A 206 20.62 -3.79 15.40
CA ASN A 206 20.95 -4.38 14.10
C ASN A 206 20.63 -5.87 14.13
N HIS A 207 19.58 -6.27 13.42
CA HIS A 207 19.18 -7.67 13.30
C HIS A 207 18.56 -7.92 11.92
N PRO A 208 18.82 -9.06 11.26
CA PRO A 208 18.27 -9.36 9.93
C PRO A 208 16.75 -9.17 9.85
N ALA A 209 16.01 -9.53 10.90
CA ALA A 209 14.56 -9.34 10.92
C ALA A 209 14.14 -7.86 10.79
N LEU A 210 14.88 -6.93 11.39
CA LEU A 210 14.61 -5.49 11.26
C LEU A 210 14.88 -5.02 9.82
N GLU A 211 16.01 -5.46 9.24
CA GLU A 211 16.43 -5.14 7.86
C GLU A 211 15.41 -5.56 6.80
N TYR A 212 14.72 -6.70 7.01
CA TYR A 212 13.62 -7.15 6.14
C TYR A 212 12.30 -6.43 6.45
N THR A 213 12.04 -6.11 7.73
CA THR A 213 10.78 -5.49 8.16
C THR A 213 10.54 -4.13 7.50
N THR A 214 11.61 -3.34 7.30
CA THR A 214 11.51 -2.01 6.68
C THR A 214 10.90 -2.07 5.27
N ALA A 215 11.31 -3.04 4.44
CA ALA A 215 10.72 -3.22 3.12
C ALA A 215 9.36 -3.92 3.18
N ALA A 216 9.22 -4.95 4.01
CA ALA A 216 7.99 -5.74 4.14
C ALA A 216 6.78 -4.88 4.56
N ALA A 217 6.99 -3.92 5.46
CA ALA A 217 5.93 -3.03 5.93
C ALA A 217 5.34 -2.14 4.81
N MET A 218 6.13 -1.77 3.79
CA MET A 218 5.62 -1.00 2.65
C MET A 218 4.63 -1.78 1.81
N VAL A 219 4.78 -3.11 1.69
CA VAL A 219 3.97 -3.97 0.80
C VAL A 219 2.52 -4.09 1.28
N PHE A 220 2.26 -3.86 2.57
CA PHE A 220 0.90 -3.84 3.09
C PHE A 220 0.06 -2.71 2.51
N ILE A 221 0.69 -1.57 2.15
CA ILE A 221 0.00 -0.40 1.61
C ILE A 221 -0.74 -0.73 0.31
N PRO A 222 -0.07 -1.20 -0.76
CA PRO A 222 -0.74 -1.52 -2.03
C PRO A 222 -1.69 -2.72 -1.94
N VAL A 223 -1.70 -3.50 -0.86
CA VAL A 223 -2.71 -4.55 -0.61
C VAL A 223 -3.95 -3.98 0.06
N LEU A 224 -3.77 -3.10 1.06
CA LEU A 224 -4.87 -2.56 1.84
C LEU A 224 -5.65 -1.47 1.09
N THR A 225 -4.99 -0.68 0.25
CA THR A 225 -5.63 0.37 -0.57
C THR A 225 -6.75 -0.18 -1.46
N PRO A 226 -6.53 -1.21 -2.30
CA PRO A 226 -7.58 -1.73 -3.17
C PRO A 226 -8.69 -2.43 -2.38
N LEU A 227 -8.36 -3.15 -1.31
CA LEU A 227 -9.34 -3.77 -0.42
C LEU A 227 -10.28 -2.73 0.20
N ALA A 228 -9.73 -1.60 0.67
CA ALA A 228 -10.53 -0.51 1.20
C ALA A 228 -11.46 0.07 0.11
N SER A 229 -10.94 0.32 -1.09
CA SER A 229 -11.76 0.82 -2.20
C SER A 229 -12.90 -0.13 -2.58
N ILE A 230 -12.63 -1.43 -2.69
CA ILE A 230 -13.66 -2.45 -3.01
C ILE A 230 -14.71 -2.53 -1.91
N TYR A 231 -14.30 -2.50 -0.63
CA TYR A 231 -15.22 -2.64 0.49
C TYR A 231 -16.12 -1.42 0.71
N PHE A 232 -15.57 -0.21 0.59
CA PHE A 232 -16.30 1.02 0.94
C PHE A 232 -17.04 1.66 -0.24
N VAL A 233 -16.59 1.46 -1.48
CA VAL A 233 -17.32 1.97 -2.66
C VAL A 233 -18.46 1.00 -2.98
N HIS A 234 -19.69 1.41 -2.67
CA HIS A 234 -20.87 0.56 -2.78
C HIS A 234 -21.03 -0.11 -4.15
N ALA A 235 -20.88 0.66 -5.23
CA ALA A 235 -20.97 0.15 -6.60
C ALA A 235 -19.96 -0.98 -6.87
N TYR A 236 -18.76 -0.87 -6.30
CA TYR A 236 -17.71 -1.86 -6.48
C TYR A 236 -17.97 -3.10 -5.64
N ARG A 237 -18.35 -2.91 -4.37
CA ARG A 237 -18.71 -4.00 -3.47
C ARG A 237 -19.85 -4.84 -4.01
N GLU A 238 -20.92 -4.22 -4.51
CA GLU A 238 -22.07 -4.96 -5.04
C GLU A 238 -21.69 -5.79 -6.25
N LYS A 239 -20.87 -5.25 -7.17
CA LYS A 239 -20.43 -6.02 -8.33
C LYS A 239 -19.54 -7.19 -7.90
N VAL A 240 -18.59 -6.97 -6.98
CA VAL A 240 -17.73 -8.04 -6.46
C VAL A 240 -18.56 -9.12 -5.73
N MET A 241 -19.55 -8.74 -4.93
CA MET A 241 -20.47 -9.69 -4.30
C MET A 241 -21.31 -10.47 -5.33
N CYS A 242 -21.82 -9.83 -6.40
CA CYS A 242 -22.51 -10.53 -7.51
C CYS A 242 -21.54 -11.51 -8.20
N MET A 243 -20.28 -11.13 -8.45
CA MET A 243 -19.26 -12.02 -9.04
C MET A 243 -18.94 -13.23 -8.16
N LEU A 244 -18.94 -13.06 -6.83
CA LEU A 244 -18.70 -14.13 -5.87
C LEU A 244 -19.95 -14.98 -5.56
N GLY A 245 -21.11 -14.68 -6.16
CA GLY A 245 -22.37 -15.36 -5.87
C GLY A 245 -22.89 -15.13 -4.44
N LEU A 246 -22.36 -14.12 -3.74
CA LEU A 246 -22.73 -13.79 -2.37
C LEU A 246 -23.90 -12.80 -2.37
N LYS A 247 -24.91 -13.05 -1.53
CA LYS A 247 -26.00 -12.07 -1.33
C LYS A 247 -25.41 -10.77 -0.78
N SER A 248 -25.61 -9.66 -1.50
CA SER A 248 -25.26 -8.32 -1.00
C SER A 248 -25.94 -8.10 0.35
N PRO A 249 -25.24 -7.58 1.39
CA PRO A 249 -25.87 -7.17 2.62
C PRO A 249 -26.86 -6.06 2.30
N GLN A 250 -28.16 -6.38 2.33
CA GLN A 250 -29.21 -5.37 2.13
C GLN A 250 -29.11 -4.36 3.27
N VAL A 251 -28.79 -3.11 2.92
CA VAL A 251 -29.01 -1.98 3.82
C VAL A 251 -30.51 -1.74 3.81
N ASN A 252 -31.22 -2.30 4.80
CA ASN A 252 -32.66 -2.07 4.98
C ASN A 252 -32.93 -0.57 5.04
N PRO A 253 -33.68 0.02 4.09
CA PRO A 253 -34.31 1.30 4.29
C PRO A 253 -35.34 1.10 5.40
N SER A 254 -35.24 1.89 6.46
CA SER A 254 -36.22 1.95 7.53
C SER A 254 -37.65 2.03 6.96
N GLN A 255 -38.49 1.16 7.48
CA GLN A 255 -39.86 0.82 7.08
C GLN A 255 -40.75 2.05 6.82
N SER A 256 -41.38 2.05 5.64
CA SER A 256 -42.71 2.63 5.40
C SER A 256 -43.51 1.67 4.52
N SER A 257 -44.24 0.80 5.19
CA SER A 257 -45.55 0.21 4.89
C SER A 257 -45.97 -0.22 3.46
N VAL A 258 -46.51 -1.45 3.41
CA VAL A 258 -47.51 -2.02 2.48
C VAL A 258 -47.01 -2.77 1.22
N ALA A 259 -46.80 -4.08 1.44
CA ALA A 259 -47.33 -5.25 0.73
C ALA A 259 -47.37 -5.36 -0.82
N ILE A 260 -46.96 -6.58 -1.23
CA ILE A 260 -47.30 -7.44 -2.39
C ILE A 260 -46.58 -7.20 -3.74
N VAL A 261 -45.79 -8.21 -4.12
CA VAL A 261 -45.82 -9.03 -5.36
C VAL A 261 -44.40 -9.37 -5.83
N SER A 262 -44.20 -10.67 -6.04
CA SER A 262 -43.09 -11.37 -6.67
C SER A 262 -42.50 -10.71 -7.91
N SER A 263 -41.17 -10.77 -8.08
CA SER A 263 -40.52 -11.27 -9.30
C SER A 263 -38.99 -11.28 -9.21
N SER A 264 -38.43 -12.33 -9.77
CA SER A 264 -37.04 -12.50 -10.21
C SER A 264 -36.54 -11.38 -11.11
N SER A 265 -35.31 -10.92 -10.93
CA SER A 265 -34.42 -10.40 -12.01
C SER A 265 -33.00 -10.23 -11.45
N SER A 266 -32.07 -11.09 -11.84
CA SER A 266 -31.12 -10.90 -12.94
C SER A 266 -30.24 -9.67 -12.72
N CYS A 267 -28.95 -9.90 -12.45
CA CYS A 267 -27.89 -8.87 -12.49
C CYS A 267 -28.05 -8.16 -13.84
N ARG A 268 -28.51 -6.90 -13.84
CA ARG A 268 -28.66 -6.09 -15.05
C ARG A 268 -27.26 -5.65 -15.48
N ASP A 269 -26.83 -6.20 -16.60
CA ASP A 269 -25.81 -5.58 -17.44
C ASP A 269 -26.44 -4.34 -18.08
N ASN A 270 -25.82 -3.18 -17.86
CA ASN A 270 -26.11 -1.98 -18.63
C ASN A 270 -24.99 -1.84 -19.67
N GLU A 271 -25.28 -2.26 -20.89
CA GLU A 271 -24.71 -1.69 -22.11
C GLU A 271 -25.35 -0.31 -22.35
N HIS A 272 -24.50 0.70 -22.54
CA HIS A 272 -24.54 1.76 -23.56
C HIS A 272 -23.58 2.90 -23.21
#